data_AF-G1XG19-F1
#
_entry.id   AF-G1XG19-F1
#
_cell.length_a   1.000
_cell.length_b   1.000
_cell.length_c   1.000
_cell.angle_alpha   90.00
_cell.angle_beta   90.00
_cell.angle_gamma   90.00
#
_symmetry.space_group_name_H-M   'P 1'
#
loop_
_entity.id
_entity.type
_entity.pdbx_description
1 polymer ?
#
loop_
_entity_poly.entity_id
_entity_poly.type
_entity_poly.pdbx_seq_one_letter_code
_entity_poly.pdbx_strand_id
1 'polypeptide(L)'
;MASSPICIAISGPSSSGKTSISRLLRDAFTSKSLTKSPAPTCTILHADDFYIPDSDLPIVELGGTGQKVQDWDCPEALNFPEFISSLRYAKQFGRLPESHQSYEVTHAVGVDESILKLVKDGDGGGGGDGGKEKILELERKVVGWLKSVEKDLGRRVERVVIVDGFLIFGSGVPEELKEEFDVKLMIRTPYEKAKQRREDRAGYTTMEGFWHDPPGYFELLVWPAYVKQHSYLFKDGDMNTGILTEEALNNGLRTPAATDLALMQTLEWAVETLEQIKLSNKEALEA
;
A
#
# COMPACT_ATOMS: atom_id res chain seq x y z
N MET A 1 -12.06 -4.20 27.24
CA MET A 1 -12.68 -3.29 26.26
C MET A 1 -11.98 -3.54 24.94
N ALA A 2 -12.72 -3.79 23.86
CA ALA A 2 -12.09 -4.07 22.56
C ALA A 2 -11.36 -2.82 22.07
N SER A 3 -10.03 -2.89 21.94
CA SER A 3 -9.29 -1.90 21.16
C SER A 3 -9.69 -2.06 19.69
N SER A 4 -10.19 -0.99 19.07
CA SER A 4 -10.45 -1.03 17.64
C SER A 4 -9.13 -0.72 16.94
N PRO A 5 -8.77 -1.54 15.96
CA PRO A 5 -7.61 -1.28 15.14
C PRO A 5 -7.88 -0.08 14.23
N ILE A 6 -6.80 0.52 13.73
CA ILE A 6 -6.86 1.40 12.55
C ILE A 6 -6.32 0.60 11.37
N CYS A 7 -7.06 0.57 10.27
CA CYS A 7 -6.61 -0.03 9.02
C CYS A 7 -6.25 1.06 7.98
N ILE A 8 -4.99 1.07 7.54
CA ILE A 8 -4.46 2.01 6.54
C ILE A 8 -4.17 1.22 5.26
N ALA A 9 -4.91 1.48 4.19
CA ALA A 9 -4.67 0.88 2.88
C ALA A 9 -3.81 1.80 2.01
N ILE A 10 -2.77 1.22 1.40
CA ILE A 10 -1.82 1.88 0.51
C ILE A 10 -1.85 1.16 -0.84
N SER A 11 -2.36 1.86 -1.86
CA SER A 11 -2.42 1.38 -3.24
C SER A 11 -1.62 2.26 -4.19
N GLY A 12 -1.46 1.82 -5.43
CA GLY A 12 -0.70 2.47 -6.49
C GLY A 12 -0.10 1.45 -7.45
N PRO A 13 0.42 1.88 -8.61
CA PRO A 13 0.87 0.95 -9.63
C PRO A 13 2.02 0.06 -9.13
N SER A 14 2.26 -1.08 -9.79
CA SER A 14 3.44 -1.90 -9.47
C SER A 14 4.72 -1.05 -9.58
N SER A 15 5.70 -1.31 -8.70
CA SER A 15 6.97 -0.56 -8.62
C SER A 15 6.88 0.94 -8.28
N SER A 16 5.79 1.38 -7.64
CA SER A 16 5.62 2.78 -7.19
C SER A 16 6.27 3.15 -5.84
N GLY A 17 6.71 2.16 -5.06
CA GLY A 17 7.31 2.38 -3.73
C GLY A 17 6.38 2.14 -2.55
N LYS A 18 5.21 1.50 -2.74
CA LYS A 18 4.23 1.17 -1.68
C LYS A 18 4.88 0.50 -0.48
N THR A 19 5.60 -0.60 -0.71
CA THR A 19 6.28 -1.39 0.34
C THR A 19 7.25 -0.57 1.16
N SER A 20 7.98 0.35 0.53
CA SER A 20 8.87 1.28 1.24
C SER A 20 8.08 2.22 2.16
N ILE A 21 6.98 2.80 1.67
CA ILE A 21 6.10 3.66 2.47
C ILE A 21 5.44 2.87 3.61
N SER A 22 4.94 1.66 3.34
CA SER A 22 4.34 0.77 4.34
C SER A 22 5.32 0.46 5.49
N ARG A 23 6.59 0.14 5.16
CA ARG A 23 7.65 -0.11 6.15
C ARG A 23 8.01 1.15 6.94
N LEU A 24 8.19 2.29 6.27
CA LEU A 24 8.51 3.56 6.93
C LEU A 24 7.38 4.02 7.88
N LEU A 25 6.12 3.88 7.47
CA LEU A 25 4.97 4.18 8.35
C LEU A 25 4.87 3.21 9.53
N ARG A 26 5.12 1.91 9.32
CA ARG A 26 5.18 0.92 10.41
C ARG A 26 6.24 1.32 11.44
N ASP A 27 7.42 1.71 10.98
CA ASP A 27 8.51 2.13 11.86
C ASP A 27 8.12 3.40 12.65
N ALA A 28 7.42 4.35 12.01
CA ALA A 28 6.87 5.52 12.68
C ALA A 28 5.83 5.18 13.76
N PHE A 29 4.87 4.30 13.47
CA PHE A 29 3.86 3.85 14.46
C PHE A 29 4.46 3.07 15.62
N THR A 30 5.55 2.36 15.39
CA THR A 30 6.21 1.50 16.38
C THR A 30 7.45 2.13 17.02
N SER A 31 7.69 3.42 16.76
CA SER A 31 8.89 4.16 17.18
C SER A 31 9.01 4.21 18.71
N LYS A 32 9.90 3.37 19.25
CA LYS A 32 10.15 3.25 20.70
C LYS A 32 10.79 4.50 21.31
N SER A 33 11.48 5.30 20.50
CA SER A 33 12.16 6.52 20.95
C SER A 33 11.18 7.67 21.22
N LEU A 34 9.98 7.65 20.60
CA LEU A 34 9.00 8.72 20.66
C LEU A 34 7.81 8.43 21.59
N THR A 35 7.63 7.19 22.05
CA THR A 35 6.48 6.78 22.88
C THR A 35 6.90 6.37 24.29
N LYS A 36 6.40 7.08 25.33
CA LYS A 36 6.58 6.71 26.76
C LYS A 36 5.64 5.59 27.23
N SER A 37 4.70 5.20 26.39
CA SER A 37 3.75 4.09 26.57
C SER A 37 4.08 3.00 25.55
N PRO A 38 3.63 1.75 25.75
CA PRO A 38 3.77 0.74 24.71
C PRO A 38 3.16 1.28 23.41
N ALA A 39 3.98 1.30 22.35
CA ALA A 39 3.54 1.65 21.01
C ALA A 39 2.49 0.62 20.54
N PRO A 40 1.56 1.01 19.64
CA PRO A 40 0.68 0.04 19.03
C PRO A 40 1.49 -1.04 18.31
N THR A 41 0.90 -2.22 18.17
CA THR A 41 1.35 -3.16 17.14
C THR A 41 1.06 -2.55 15.76
N CYS A 42 1.96 -2.72 14.80
CA CYS A 42 1.74 -2.32 13.42
C CYS A 42 2.09 -3.48 12.50
N THR A 43 1.06 -4.16 11.96
CA THR A 43 1.21 -5.29 11.04
C THR A 43 1.07 -4.80 9.61
N ILE A 44 1.95 -5.22 8.72
CA ILE A 44 1.78 -5.02 7.27
C ILE A 44 1.20 -6.30 6.68
N LEU A 45 0.17 -6.16 5.86
CA LEU A 45 -0.45 -7.24 5.11
C LEU A 45 -0.31 -6.93 3.62
N HIS A 46 0.45 -7.76 2.90
CA HIS A 46 0.66 -7.60 1.48
C HIS A 46 -0.44 -8.32 0.69
N ALA A 47 -1.08 -7.63 -0.24
CA ALA A 47 -2.10 -8.24 -1.11
C ALA A 47 -1.51 -9.39 -1.95
N ASP A 48 -0.23 -9.28 -2.30
CA ASP A 48 0.51 -10.28 -3.08
C ASP A 48 0.64 -11.63 -2.33
N ASP A 49 0.45 -11.65 -1.00
CA ASP A 49 0.44 -12.89 -0.21
C ASP A 49 -0.81 -13.75 -0.50
N PHE A 50 -1.80 -13.20 -1.21
CA PHE A 50 -3.07 -13.85 -1.50
C PHE A 50 -3.24 -14.21 -2.97
N TYR A 51 -2.16 -14.27 -3.76
CA TYR A 51 -2.27 -14.85 -5.09
C TYR A 51 -2.75 -16.31 -5.01
N ILE A 52 -3.63 -16.69 -5.93
CA ILE A 52 -4.00 -18.10 -6.14
C ILE A 52 -2.80 -18.86 -6.73
N PRO A 53 -2.81 -20.21 -6.67
CA PRO A 53 -1.74 -21.01 -7.27
C PRO A 53 -1.51 -20.66 -8.73
N ASP A 54 -0.26 -20.68 -9.17
CA ASP A 54 0.14 -20.31 -10.53
C ASP A 54 -0.66 -21.06 -11.59
N SER A 55 -0.88 -22.36 -11.36
CA SER A 55 -1.66 -23.26 -12.23
C SER A 55 -3.14 -22.88 -12.40
N ASP A 56 -3.71 -22.10 -11.48
CA ASP A 56 -5.10 -21.65 -11.49
C ASP A 56 -5.26 -20.22 -12.03
N LEU A 57 -4.16 -19.52 -12.34
CA LEU A 57 -4.21 -18.15 -12.84
C LEU A 57 -4.92 -18.06 -14.20
N PRO A 58 -5.69 -16.97 -14.44
CA PRO A 58 -6.27 -16.73 -15.75
C PRO A 58 -5.19 -16.65 -16.84
N ILE A 59 -5.45 -17.27 -17.99
CA ILE A 59 -4.58 -17.20 -19.16
C ILE A 59 -5.20 -16.24 -20.17
N VAL A 60 -4.45 -15.21 -20.55
CA VAL A 60 -4.88 -14.18 -21.52
C VAL A 60 -3.93 -14.10 -22.70
N GLU A 61 -4.40 -13.50 -23.80
CA GLU A 61 -3.53 -13.15 -24.92
C GLU A 61 -2.83 -11.82 -24.65
N LEU A 62 -1.49 -11.82 -24.74
CA LEU A 62 -0.67 -10.65 -24.49
C LEU A 62 -0.81 -9.63 -25.63
N GLY A 63 -1.58 -8.56 -25.42
CA GLY A 63 -1.63 -7.39 -26.31
C GLY A 63 -1.95 -7.68 -27.79
N GLY A 64 -2.68 -8.75 -28.09
CA GLY A 64 -3.00 -9.13 -29.48
C GLY A 64 -1.84 -9.74 -30.27
N THR A 65 -0.77 -10.17 -29.59
CA THR A 65 0.42 -10.79 -30.21
C THR A 65 0.23 -12.27 -30.55
N GLY A 66 -0.88 -12.89 -30.12
CA GLY A 66 -1.09 -14.33 -30.16
C GLY A 66 -0.36 -15.12 -29.06
N GLN A 67 0.54 -14.50 -28.29
CA GLN A 67 1.19 -15.14 -27.16
C GLN A 67 0.22 -15.26 -25.98
N LYS A 68 0.12 -16.45 -25.38
CA LYS A 68 -0.65 -16.67 -24.16
C LYS A 68 0.22 -16.56 -22.92
N VAL A 69 -0.24 -15.84 -21.90
CA VAL A 69 0.47 -15.61 -20.63
C VAL A 69 -0.51 -15.70 -19.46
N GLN A 70 0.01 -16.00 -18.26
CA GLN A 70 -0.75 -15.89 -17.01
C GLN A 70 -0.99 -14.41 -16.68
N ASP A 71 -2.21 -14.05 -16.27
CA ASP A 71 -2.56 -12.69 -15.84
C ASP A 71 -2.49 -12.59 -14.32
N TRP A 72 -1.31 -12.20 -13.83
CA TRP A 72 -1.10 -11.88 -12.41
C TRP A 72 -1.74 -10.56 -12.01
N ASP A 73 -2.05 -9.67 -12.95
CA ASP A 73 -2.38 -8.28 -12.65
C ASP A 73 -3.91 -8.02 -12.65
N CYS A 74 -4.71 -9.04 -12.32
CA CYS A 74 -6.17 -9.01 -12.27
C CYS A 74 -6.77 -9.41 -10.91
N PRO A 75 -7.98 -8.94 -10.55
CA PRO A 75 -8.65 -9.35 -9.30
C PRO A 75 -8.84 -10.86 -9.17
N GLU A 76 -9.09 -11.55 -10.28
CA GLU A 76 -9.30 -13.00 -10.33
C GLU A 76 -8.06 -13.80 -9.93
N ALA A 77 -6.87 -13.17 -9.95
CA ALA A 77 -5.64 -13.77 -9.46
C ALA A 77 -5.55 -13.80 -7.92
N LEU A 78 -6.46 -13.15 -7.18
CA LEU A 78 -6.38 -13.01 -5.72
C LEU A 78 -7.48 -13.80 -4.99
N ASN A 79 -7.09 -14.50 -3.93
CA ASN A 79 -7.98 -15.13 -2.97
C ASN A 79 -8.53 -14.10 -1.96
N PHE A 80 -9.53 -13.33 -2.37
CA PHE A 80 -10.15 -12.31 -1.50
C PHE A 80 -10.77 -12.85 -0.20
N PRO A 81 -11.45 -14.03 -0.17
CA PRO A 81 -11.94 -14.60 1.08
C PRO A 81 -10.83 -14.79 2.13
N GLU A 82 -9.69 -15.34 1.72
CA GLU A 82 -8.53 -15.49 2.60
C GLU A 82 -7.96 -14.13 3.01
N PHE A 83 -7.82 -13.20 2.05
CA PHE A 83 -7.35 -11.84 2.31
C PHE A 83 -8.20 -11.15 3.39
N ILE A 84 -9.51 -11.10 3.21
CA ILE A 84 -10.43 -10.46 4.17
C ILE A 84 -10.34 -11.14 5.54
N SER A 85 -10.28 -12.47 5.58
CA SER A 85 -10.16 -13.20 6.85
C SER A 85 -8.85 -12.89 7.59
N SER A 86 -7.73 -12.81 6.88
CA SER A 86 -6.41 -12.50 7.43
C SER A 86 -6.31 -11.04 7.87
N LEU A 87 -6.94 -10.12 7.12
CA LEU A 87 -7.06 -8.71 7.53
C LEU A 87 -7.87 -8.57 8.82
N ARG A 88 -9.03 -9.22 8.91
CA ARG A 88 -9.86 -9.23 10.13
C ARG A 88 -9.12 -9.84 11.31
N TYR A 89 -8.36 -10.92 11.09
CA TYR A 89 -7.51 -11.52 12.10
C TYR A 89 -6.43 -10.53 12.58
N ALA A 90 -5.72 -9.85 11.67
CA ALA A 90 -4.72 -8.84 12.01
C ALA A 90 -5.34 -7.68 12.80
N LYS A 91 -6.52 -7.23 12.39
CA LYS A 91 -7.33 -6.22 13.07
C LYS A 91 -7.71 -6.63 14.50
N GLN A 92 -8.01 -7.91 14.71
CA GLN A 92 -8.39 -8.45 16.02
C GLN A 92 -7.18 -8.75 16.94
N PHE A 93 -6.08 -9.26 16.40
CA PHE A 93 -4.98 -9.82 17.19
C PHE A 93 -3.66 -9.03 17.10
N GLY A 94 -3.54 -8.09 16.16
CA GLY A 94 -2.32 -7.29 15.96
C GLY A 94 -1.16 -8.07 15.37
N ARG A 95 -1.45 -9.21 14.73
CA ARG A 95 -0.51 -10.10 14.05
C ARG A 95 -1.24 -10.90 12.96
N LEU A 96 -0.51 -11.43 11.99
CA LEU A 96 -1.06 -12.33 10.97
C LEU A 96 -1.32 -13.74 11.54
N PRO A 97 -2.22 -14.53 10.94
CA PRO A 97 -2.41 -15.94 11.30
C PRO A 97 -1.11 -16.74 11.20
N GLU A 98 -0.96 -17.79 12.01
CA GLU A 98 0.23 -18.67 11.96
C GLU A 98 0.35 -19.45 10.64
N SER A 99 -0.75 -19.62 9.92
CA SER A 99 -0.79 -20.21 8.58
C SER A 99 -0.42 -19.22 7.47
N HIS A 100 -0.26 -17.92 7.77
CA HIS A 100 0.01 -16.89 6.77
C HIS A 100 1.40 -17.10 6.17
N GLN A 101 1.44 -17.29 4.86
CA GLN A 101 2.69 -17.33 4.10
C GLN A 101 2.94 -15.95 3.49
N SER A 102 4.13 -15.40 3.72
CA SER A 102 4.49 -14.11 3.12
C SER A 102 5.52 -14.28 2.04
N TYR A 103 5.25 -13.63 0.90
CA TYR A 103 6.14 -13.56 -0.25
C TYR A 103 6.79 -12.17 -0.38
N GLU A 104 6.73 -11.35 0.68
CA GLU A 104 7.26 -9.97 0.73
C GLU A 104 8.71 -9.89 0.24
N VAL A 105 9.55 -10.89 0.51
CA VAL A 105 10.98 -10.94 0.14
C VAL A 105 11.21 -10.68 -1.36
N THR A 106 10.25 -11.03 -2.21
CA THR A 106 10.34 -10.86 -3.67
C THR A 106 10.09 -9.43 -4.13
N HIS A 107 9.17 -8.74 -3.47
CA HIS A 107 8.76 -7.37 -3.78
C HIS A 107 9.58 -6.33 -3.00
N ALA A 108 10.21 -6.76 -1.90
CA ALA A 108 11.07 -5.94 -1.05
C ALA A 108 12.55 -5.96 -1.44
N VAL A 109 12.95 -6.62 -2.53
CA VAL A 109 14.34 -6.60 -3.01
C VAL A 109 14.78 -5.15 -3.25
N GLY A 110 15.85 -4.74 -2.57
CA GLY A 110 16.37 -3.37 -2.64
C GLY A 110 15.56 -2.32 -1.85
N VAL A 111 14.43 -2.69 -1.21
CA VAL A 111 13.67 -1.77 -0.36
C VAL A 111 14.49 -1.36 0.86
N ASP A 112 15.11 -2.31 1.54
CA ASP A 112 15.94 -1.99 2.71
C ASP A 112 17.15 -1.14 2.35
N GLU A 113 17.79 -1.42 1.21
CA GLU A 113 18.88 -0.58 0.70
C GLU A 113 18.40 0.83 0.33
N SER A 114 17.22 0.94 -0.29
CA SER A 114 16.63 2.23 -0.67
C SER A 114 16.26 3.05 0.55
N ILE A 115 15.66 2.43 1.58
CA ILE A 115 15.37 3.06 2.87
C ILE A 115 16.68 3.46 3.56
N LEU A 116 17.69 2.60 3.58
CA LEU A 116 18.99 2.93 4.18
C LEU A 116 19.67 4.11 3.49
N LYS A 117 19.62 4.18 2.15
CA LYS A 117 20.11 5.33 1.37
C LYS A 117 19.29 6.59 1.68
N LEU A 118 17.96 6.49 1.70
CA LEU A 118 17.06 7.58 2.06
C LEU A 118 17.39 8.17 3.43
N VAL A 119 17.59 7.30 4.42
CA VAL A 119 17.94 7.68 5.80
C VAL A 119 19.31 8.37 5.86
N LYS A 120 20.30 7.89 5.09
CA LYS A 120 21.69 8.40 5.11
C LYS A 120 21.90 9.66 4.28
N ASP A 121 21.26 9.75 3.12
CA ASP A 121 21.61 10.71 2.06
C ASP A 121 20.43 11.64 1.69
N GLY A 122 19.23 11.38 2.22
CA GLY A 122 17.99 12.05 1.80
C GLY A 122 17.63 11.75 0.33
N ASP A 123 16.65 12.48 -0.22
CA ASP A 123 16.25 12.34 -1.64
C ASP A 123 17.27 13.00 -2.62
N GLY A 124 18.30 13.68 -2.11
CA GLY A 124 19.20 14.54 -2.90
C GLY A 124 20.67 14.12 -2.97
N GLY A 125 21.07 12.97 -2.40
CA GLY A 125 22.44 12.44 -2.47
C GLY A 125 23.51 13.28 -1.76
N GLY A 126 23.09 14.27 -0.96
CA GLY A 126 23.99 15.09 -0.15
C GLY A 126 24.24 14.39 1.18
N GLY A 127 25.35 13.68 1.30
CA GLY A 127 25.69 12.94 2.52
C GLY A 127 25.60 13.83 3.78
N GLY A 128 24.77 13.41 4.75
CA GLY A 128 24.57 14.12 6.01
C GLY A 128 23.36 13.60 6.80
N ASP A 129 23.25 13.93 8.10
CA ASP A 129 22.16 13.45 8.97
C ASP A 129 20.76 14.03 8.62
N GLY A 130 20.62 14.82 7.55
CA GLY A 130 19.37 15.45 7.14
C GLY A 130 18.24 14.45 6.83
N GLY A 131 18.56 13.30 6.24
CA GLY A 131 17.58 12.22 6.00
C GLY A 131 17.02 11.65 7.30
N LYS A 132 17.89 11.37 8.28
CA LYS A 132 17.50 10.88 9.61
C LYS A 132 16.65 11.91 10.36
N GLU A 133 17.06 13.18 10.36
CA GLU A 133 16.34 14.23 11.04
C GLU A 133 14.93 14.41 10.45
N LYS A 134 14.82 14.35 9.11
CA LYS A 134 13.54 14.43 8.42
C LYS A 134 12.63 13.24 8.73
N ILE A 135 13.17 12.01 8.71
CA ILE A 135 12.40 10.82 9.10
C ILE A 135 11.91 10.94 10.54
N LEU A 136 12.78 11.34 11.47
CA LEU A 136 12.39 11.53 12.87
C LEU A 136 11.32 12.63 13.05
N GLU A 137 11.35 13.68 12.22
CA GLU A 137 10.28 14.69 12.16
C GLU A 137 8.94 14.06 11.73
N LEU A 138 8.95 13.24 10.69
CA LEU A 138 7.78 12.55 10.17
C LEU A 138 7.23 11.52 11.18
N GLU A 139 8.10 10.78 11.86
CA GLU A 139 7.69 9.88 12.94
C GLU A 139 6.98 10.66 14.07
N ARG A 140 7.49 11.84 14.46
CA ARG A 140 6.84 12.70 15.45
C ARG A 140 5.44 13.14 15.01
N LYS A 141 5.26 13.46 13.73
CA LYS A 141 3.95 13.81 13.17
C LYS A 141 2.97 12.64 13.20
N VAL A 142 3.40 11.43 12.82
CA VAL A 142 2.59 10.21 12.90
C VAL A 142 2.16 9.93 14.36
N VAL A 143 3.10 10.01 15.30
CA VAL A 143 2.80 9.84 16.73
C VAL A 143 1.85 10.94 17.25
N GLY A 144 2.01 12.17 16.77
CA GLY A 144 1.12 13.29 17.08
C GLY A 144 -0.30 13.07 16.57
N TRP A 145 -0.44 12.65 15.31
CA TRP A 145 -1.71 12.28 14.70
C TRP A 145 -2.39 11.14 15.47
N LEU A 146 -1.67 10.06 15.78
CA LEU A 146 -2.23 8.94 16.53
C LEU A 146 -2.80 9.37 17.88
N LYS A 147 -2.10 10.24 18.61
CA LYS A 147 -2.61 10.81 19.88
C LYS A 147 -3.87 11.64 19.69
N SER A 148 -4.00 12.36 18.57
CA SER A 148 -5.24 13.08 18.23
C SER A 148 -6.38 12.09 17.98
N VAL A 149 -6.13 11.02 17.23
CA VAL A 149 -7.12 9.97 17.00
C VAL A 149 -7.55 9.31 18.31
N GLU A 150 -6.61 8.94 19.19
CA GLU A 150 -6.91 8.36 20.50
C GLU A 150 -7.78 9.29 21.37
N LYS A 151 -7.51 10.60 21.30
CA LYS A 151 -8.31 11.62 21.98
C LYS A 151 -9.72 11.69 21.42
N ASP A 152 -9.86 11.71 20.09
CA ASP A 152 -11.16 11.81 19.41
C ASP A 152 -12.01 10.53 19.62
N LEU A 153 -11.37 9.36 19.67
CA LEU A 153 -12.03 8.07 19.97
C LEU A 153 -12.28 7.86 21.47
N GLY A 154 -11.69 8.68 22.35
CA GLY A 154 -11.77 8.52 23.80
C GLY A 154 -11.11 7.25 24.34
N ARG A 155 -10.19 6.65 23.58
CA ARG A 155 -9.52 5.38 23.92
C ARG A 155 -8.20 5.22 23.18
N ARG A 156 -7.36 4.30 23.67
CA ARG A 156 -6.09 3.98 23.01
C ARG A 156 -6.27 3.14 21.77
N VAL A 157 -5.37 3.33 20.82
CA VAL A 157 -5.22 2.50 19.63
C VAL A 157 -4.09 1.52 19.91
N GLU A 158 -4.42 0.24 20.04
CA GLU A 158 -3.44 -0.81 20.36
C GLU A 158 -2.92 -1.53 19.10
N ARG A 159 -3.63 -1.38 17.99
CA ARG A 159 -3.40 -2.12 16.74
C ARG A 159 -3.53 -1.21 15.54
N VAL A 160 -2.53 -1.23 14.68
CA VAL A 160 -2.53 -0.62 13.35
C VAL A 160 -2.27 -1.75 12.36
N VAL A 161 -3.05 -1.79 11.28
CA VAL A 161 -2.84 -2.70 10.17
C VAL A 161 -2.62 -1.86 8.92
N ILE A 162 -1.51 -2.09 8.22
CA ILE A 162 -1.24 -1.48 6.92
C ILE A 162 -1.51 -2.53 5.86
N VAL A 163 -2.37 -2.24 4.91
CA VAL A 163 -2.63 -3.09 3.74
C VAL A 163 -1.89 -2.51 2.55
N ASP A 164 -0.98 -3.28 1.97
CA ASP A 164 -0.17 -2.88 0.82
C ASP A 164 -0.55 -3.72 -0.40
N GLY A 165 -1.07 -3.11 -1.45
CA GLY A 165 -1.42 -3.86 -2.66
C GLY A 165 -1.79 -2.97 -3.83
N PHE A 166 -1.46 -3.41 -5.04
CA PHE A 166 -1.65 -2.57 -6.23
C PHE A 166 -3.11 -2.52 -6.74
N LEU A 167 -3.93 -3.54 -6.45
CA LEU A 167 -5.34 -3.61 -6.90
C LEU A 167 -6.35 -3.20 -5.86
N ILE A 168 -5.97 -2.94 -4.60
CA ILE A 168 -6.93 -2.94 -3.47
C ILE A 168 -8.02 -1.85 -3.52
N PHE A 169 -7.93 -0.88 -4.44
CA PHE A 169 -8.99 0.10 -4.73
C PHE A 169 -9.65 -0.11 -6.10
N GLY A 170 -9.34 -1.21 -6.79
CA GLY A 170 -9.79 -1.51 -8.13
C GLY A 170 -11.29 -1.79 -8.21
N SER A 171 -11.88 -1.55 -9.39
CA SER A 171 -13.30 -1.78 -9.64
C SER A 171 -13.74 -3.24 -9.47
N GLY A 172 -12.84 -4.21 -9.68
CA GLY A 172 -13.11 -5.64 -9.49
C GLY A 172 -12.75 -6.19 -8.12
N VAL A 173 -12.34 -5.34 -7.16
CA VAL A 173 -12.08 -5.75 -5.78
C VAL A 173 -13.38 -5.71 -4.97
N PRO A 174 -13.67 -6.73 -4.13
CA PRO A 174 -14.87 -6.76 -3.30
C PRO A 174 -15.01 -5.52 -2.41
N GLU A 175 -16.21 -4.93 -2.37
CA GLU A 175 -16.51 -3.79 -1.50
C GLU A 175 -16.30 -4.14 -0.02
N GLU A 176 -16.57 -5.38 0.38
CA GLU A 176 -16.30 -5.88 1.73
C GLU A 176 -14.84 -5.65 2.16
N LEU A 177 -13.87 -5.82 1.25
CA LEU A 177 -12.47 -5.53 1.56
C LEU A 177 -12.24 -4.01 1.70
N LYS A 178 -12.85 -3.19 0.84
CA LYS A 178 -12.68 -1.73 0.86
C LYS A 178 -13.31 -1.07 2.08
N GLU A 179 -14.36 -1.66 2.64
CA GLU A 179 -15.05 -1.24 3.87
C GLU A 179 -14.21 -1.47 5.13
N GLU A 180 -13.26 -2.42 5.08
CA GLU A 180 -12.35 -2.69 6.20
C GLU A 180 -11.31 -1.57 6.41
N PHE A 181 -11.12 -0.67 5.43
CA PHE A 181 -10.12 0.39 5.45
C PHE A 181 -10.63 1.69 6.09
N ASP A 182 -9.89 2.22 7.04
CA ASP A 182 -10.20 3.50 7.70
C ASP A 182 -9.48 4.68 7.02
N VAL A 183 -8.28 4.43 6.49
CA VAL A 183 -7.48 5.38 5.71
C VAL A 183 -7.15 4.76 4.36
N LYS A 184 -7.36 5.50 3.27
CA LYS A 184 -7.12 5.04 1.90
C LYS A 184 -6.15 5.98 1.18
N LEU A 185 -4.91 5.55 0.99
CA LEU A 185 -3.84 6.30 0.34
C LEU A 185 -3.50 5.66 -1.01
N MET A 186 -3.59 6.42 -2.09
CA MET A 186 -3.17 5.99 -3.42
C MET A 186 -1.93 6.76 -3.82
N ILE A 187 -0.78 6.08 -3.91
CA ILE A 187 0.45 6.67 -4.40
C ILE A 187 0.48 6.63 -5.92
N ARG A 188 1.13 7.64 -6.52
CA ARG A 188 1.24 7.80 -7.98
C ARG A 188 2.69 7.63 -8.40
N THR A 189 2.89 7.12 -9.61
CA THR A 189 4.20 7.01 -10.26
C THR A 189 4.00 7.09 -11.77
N PRO A 190 4.85 7.81 -12.52
CA PRO A 190 4.70 7.89 -13.97
C PRO A 190 4.95 6.53 -14.60
N TYR A 191 4.26 6.25 -15.71
CA TYR A 191 4.36 5.01 -16.47
C TYR A 191 5.82 4.58 -16.71
N GLU A 192 6.65 5.46 -17.24
CA GLU A 192 8.04 5.14 -17.61
C GLU A 192 8.87 4.68 -16.41
N LYS A 193 8.69 5.32 -15.24
CA LYS A 193 9.42 4.93 -14.03
C LYS A 193 8.90 3.62 -13.46
N ALA A 194 7.58 3.39 -13.49
CA ALA A 194 7.00 2.14 -13.06
C ALA A 194 7.45 0.98 -13.96
N LYS A 195 7.48 1.21 -15.28
CA LYS A 195 7.99 0.27 -16.29
C LYS A 195 9.44 -0.08 -16.02
N GLN A 196 10.32 0.92 -16.02
CA GLN A 196 11.76 0.72 -15.80
C GLN A 196 12.02 -0.09 -14.52
N ARG A 197 11.41 0.33 -13.39
CA ARG A 197 11.61 -0.36 -12.11
C ARG A 197 11.03 -1.77 -12.09
N ARG A 198 9.98 -2.07 -12.86
CA ARG A 198 9.42 -3.43 -12.96
C ARG A 198 10.30 -4.33 -13.83
N GLU A 199 10.79 -3.82 -14.96
CA GLU A 199 11.70 -4.54 -15.84
C GLU A 199 13.08 -4.79 -15.21
N ASP A 200 13.53 -3.89 -14.31
CA ASP A 200 14.77 -4.07 -13.54
C ASP A 200 14.67 -5.16 -12.45
N ARG A 201 13.48 -5.71 -12.18
CA ARG A 201 13.31 -6.81 -11.21
C ARG A 201 13.83 -8.11 -11.80
N ALA A 202 14.54 -8.88 -10.98
CA ALA A 202 15.04 -10.20 -11.37
C ALA A 202 13.92 -11.25 -11.57
N GLY A 203 12.70 -10.95 -11.14
CA GLY A 203 11.52 -11.83 -11.14
C GLY A 203 10.85 -11.91 -9.77
N TYR A 204 9.88 -12.81 -9.63
CA TYR A 204 8.99 -12.94 -8.49
C TYR A 204 8.94 -14.39 -8.02
N THR A 205 9.14 -14.67 -6.73
CA THR A 205 8.82 -15.99 -6.16
C THR A 205 7.32 -16.12 -6.05
N THR A 206 6.79 -17.24 -6.50
CA THR A 206 5.37 -17.57 -6.49
C THR A 206 5.10 -18.76 -5.57
N MET A 207 3.84 -19.21 -5.50
CA MET A 207 3.51 -20.40 -4.73
C MET A 207 4.13 -21.67 -5.33
N GLU A 208 4.22 -21.74 -6.67
CA GLU A 208 4.65 -22.95 -7.38
C GLU A 208 6.05 -22.82 -8.03
N GLY A 209 6.71 -21.66 -7.93
CA GLY A 209 8.05 -21.48 -8.47
C GLY A 209 8.55 -20.04 -8.51
N PHE A 210 8.99 -19.63 -9.70
CA PHE A 210 9.56 -18.31 -9.94
C PHE A 210 9.07 -17.76 -11.28
N TRP A 211 8.46 -16.58 -11.26
CA TRP A 211 7.91 -15.89 -12.41
C TRP A 211 8.86 -14.78 -12.90
N HIS A 212 9.01 -14.69 -14.22
CA HIS A 212 9.66 -13.56 -14.87
C HIS A 212 8.71 -13.01 -15.92
N ASP A 213 8.48 -11.70 -15.88
CA ASP A 213 7.61 -11.02 -16.85
C ASP A 213 8.13 -11.30 -18.29
N PRO A 214 7.32 -11.84 -19.21
CA PRO A 214 7.73 -11.98 -20.60
C PRO A 214 7.91 -10.60 -21.26
N PRO A 215 8.66 -10.51 -22.37
CA PRO A 215 8.79 -9.25 -23.10
C PRO A 215 7.43 -8.65 -23.45
N GLY A 216 7.23 -7.36 -23.15
CA GLY A 216 5.96 -6.68 -23.41
C GLY A 216 4.91 -6.82 -22.31
N TYR A 217 5.14 -7.61 -21.26
CA TYR A 217 4.13 -7.87 -20.21
C TYR A 217 3.67 -6.60 -19.50
N PHE A 218 4.59 -5.68 -19.20
CA PHE A 218 4.25 -4.46 -18.48
C PHE A 218 3.31 -3.55 -19.28
N GLU A 219 3.69 -3.24 -20.52
CA GLU A 219 2.97 -2.31 -21.38
C GLU A 219 1.68 -2.88 -21.95
N LEU A 220 1.63 -4.20 -22.21
CA LEU A 220 0.50 -4.84 -22.87
C LEU A 220 -0.51 -5.44 -21.89
N LEU A 221 -0.14 -5.65 -20.63
CA LEU A 221 -1.01 -6.31 -19.65
C LEU A 221 -1.05 -5.57 -18.31
N VAL A 222 0.09 -5.38 -17.63
CA VAL A 222 0.14 -4.79 -16.28
C VAL A 222 -0.46 -3.40 -16.23
N TRP A 223 0.05 -2.49 -17.06
CA TRP A 223 -0.37 -1.09 -17.03
C TRP A 223 -1.81 -0.93 -17.53
N PRO A 224 -2.24 -1.56 -18.64
CA PRO A 224 -3.65 -1.58 -19.03
C PRO A 224 -4.57 -2.12 -17.93
N ALA A 225 -4.18 -3.19 -17.21
CA ALA A 225 -4.96 -3.73 -16.10
C ALA A 225 -5.06 -2.72 -14.94
N TYR A 226 -3.96 -2.08 -14.56
CA TYR A 226 -3.97 -1.02 -13.55
C TYR A 226 -4.91 0.14 -13.94
N VAL A 227 -4.84 0.62 -15.18
CA VAL A 227 -5.73 1.68 -15.70
C VAL A 227 -7.18 1.23 -15.72
N LYS A 228 -7.46 0.02 -16.22
CA LYS A 228 -8.81 -0.56 -16.24
C LYS A 228 -9.41 -0.59 -14.84
N GLN A 229 -8.62 -1.01 -13.85
CA GLN A 229 -9.10 -1.17 -12.48
C GLN A 229 -9.27 0.15 -11.73
N HIS A 230 -8.52 1.20 -12.06
CA HIS A 230 -8.49 2.43 -11.24
C HIS A 230 -8.96 3.70 -11.95
N SER A 231 -9.15 3.70 -13.28
CA SER A 231 -9.53 4.91 -14.03
C SER A 231 -10.81 5.55 -13.51
N TYR A 232 -11.78 4.76 -13.02
CA TYR A 232 -13.02 5.26 -12.41
C TYR A 232 -12.81 6.17 -11.18
N LEU A 233 -11.65 6.09 -10.52
CA LEU A 233 -11.30 6.93 -9.38
C LEU A 233 -10.89 8.35 -9.79
N PHE A 234 -10.58 8.58 -11.07
CA PHE A 234 -10.05 9.84 -11.59
C PHE A 234 -11.02 10.47 -12.60
N LYS A 235 -11.11 11.81 -12.60
CA LYS A 235 -11.91 12.53 -13.59
C LYS A 235 -11.43 12.19 -15.00
N ASP A 236 -12.39 11.91 -15.88
CA ASP A 236 -12.17 11.50 -17.27
C ASP A 236 -11.28 10.26 -17.45
N GLY A 237 -11.03 9.48 -16.38
CA GLY A 237 -10.13 8.35 -16.40
C GLY A 237 -8.64 8.69 -16.49
N ASP A 238 -8.26 9.97 -16.27
CA ASP A 238 -6.86 10.41 -16.40
C ASP A 238 -6.01 9.99 -15.19
N MET A 239 -5.37 8.83 -15.31
CA MET A 239 -4.45 8.30 -14.32
C MET A 239 -3.13 9.08 -14.20
N ASN A 240 -2.76 9.90 -15.19
CA ASN A 240 -1.46 10.54 -15.27
C ASN A 240 -1.44 11.95 -14.67
N THR A 241 -2.41 12.79 -15.03
CA THR A 241 -2.49 14.17 -14.51
C THR A 241 -3.83 14.48 -13.86
N GLY A 242 -4.78 13.55 -13.93
CA GLY A 242 -6.12 13.74 -13.42
C GLY A 242 -6.15 13.88 -11.90
N ILE A 243 -7.25 14.46 -11.45
CA ILE A 243 -7.64 14.54 -10.04
C ILE A 243 -8.69 13.49 -9.73
N LEU A 244 -8.83 13.13 -8.46
CA LEU A 244 -9.87 12.21 -8.01
C LEU A 244 -11.28 12.72 -8.33
N THR A 245 -12.21 11.79 -8.57
CA THR A 245 -13.64 12.10 -8.63
C THR A 245 -14.15 12.54 -7.26
N GLU A 246 -15.28 13.25 -7.22
CA GLU A 246 -15.92 13.63 -5.96
C GLU A 246 -16.31 12.40 -5.14
N GLU A 247 -16.79 11.35 -5.80
CA GLU A 247 -17.13 10.07 -5.18
C GLU A 247 -15.91 9.42 -4.51
N ALA A 248 -14.77 9.35 -5.20
CA ALA A 248 -13.54 8.80 -4.62
C ALA A 248 -13.08 9.60 -3.39
N LEU A 249 -13.15 10.94 -3.44
CA LEU A 249 -12.82 11.81 -2.32
C LEU A 249 -13.76 11.62 -1.12
N ASN A 250 -15.07 11.53 -1.39
CA ASN A 250 -16.11 11.30 -0.38
C ASN A 250 -15.96 9.92 0.27
N ASN A 251 -15.51 8.91 -0.48
CA ASN A 251 -15.18 7.57 0.02
C ASN A 251 -13.83 7.49 0.76
N GLY A 252 -13.22 8.65 1.05
CA GLY A 252 -12.02 8.78 1.87
C GLY A 252 -10.69 8.56 1.14
N LEU A 253 -10.71 8.34 -0.18
CA LEU A 253 -9.48 8.17 -0.96
C LEU A 253 -8.68 9.47 -1.02
N ARG A 254 -7.37 9.38 -0.84
CA ARG A 254 -6.43 10.48 -0.99
C ARG A 254 -5.27 10.06 -1.90
N THR A 255 -4.80 10.99 -2.72
CA THR A 255 -3.68 10.80 -3.65
C THR A 255 -2.85 12.08 -3.72
N PRO A 256 -1.52 12.02 -3.95
CA PRO A 256 -0.75 13.23 -4.16
C PRO A 256 -1.15 13.92 -5.47
N ALA A 257 -1.06 15.25 -5.49
CA ALA A 257 -1.29 16.04 -6.69
C ALA A 257 -0.19 15.78 -7.74
N ALA A 258 1.07 15.71 -7.29
CA ALA A 258 2.20 15.35 -8.14
C ALA A 258 2.28 13.83 -8.34
N THR A 259 2.68 13.41 -9.53
CA THR A 259 2.77 11.98 -9.89
C THR A 259 4.16 11.41 -9.83
N ASP A 260 5.18 12.26 -9.78
CA ASP A 260 6.59 11.88 -9.79
C ASP A 260 7.32 12.27 -8.51
N LEU A 261 6.69 12.01 -7.37
CA LEU A 261 7.31 12.26 -6.07
C LEU A 261 8.43 11.25 -5.81
N ALA A 262 9.54 11.74 -5.28
CA ALA A 262 10.57 10.88 -4.71
C ALA A 262 10.08 10.21 -3.41
N LEU A 263 10.87 9.30 -2.84
CA LEU A 263 10.41 8.46 -1.74
C LEU A 263 10.18 9.28 -0.45
N MET A 264 11.09 10.22 -0.11
CA MET A 264 10.87 11.10 1.05
C MET A 264 9.63 11.96 0.83
N GLN A 265 9.50 12.57 -0.34
CA GLN A 265 8.35 13.41 -0.68
C GLN A 265 7.01 12.65 -0.62
N THR A 266 7.01 11.38 -1.03
CA THR A 266 5.84 10.51 -0.93
C THR A 266 5.51 10.18 0.53
N LEU A 267 6.52 9.93 1.37
CA LEU A 267 6.34 9.73 2.81
C LEU A 267 5.82 11.01 3.49
N GLU A 268 6.41 12.16 3.18
CA GLU A 268 5.95 13.47 3.65
C GLU A 268 4.48 13.68 3.32
N TRP A 269 4.10 13.47 2.06
CA TRP A 269 2.71 13.56 1.62
C TRP A 269 1.79 12.61 2.39
N ALA A 270 2.20 11.34 2.58
CA ALA A 270 1.39 10.36 3.29
C ALA A 270 1.17 10.77 4.75
N VAL A 271 2.21 11.24 5.44
CA VAL A 271 2.14 11.69 6.83
C VAL A 271 1.32 12.97 6.97
N GLU A 272 1.50 13.94 6.09
CA GLU A 272 0.68 15.18 6.08
C GLU A 272 -0.80 14.88 5.78
N THR A 273 -1.06 13.88 4.93
CA THR A 273 -2.41 13.40 4.65
C THR A 273 -3.02 12.76 5.90
N LEU A 274 -2.26 11.94 6.65
CA LEU A 274 -2.71 11.38 7.92
C LEU A 274 -3.12 12.49 8.89
N GLU A 275 -2.27 13.52 9.08
CA GLU A 275 -2.57 14.66 9.98
C GLU A 275 -3.92 15.36 9.69
N GLN A 276 -4.40 15.29 8.45
CA GLN A 276 -5.68 15.87 8.03
C GLN A 276 -6.88 14.93 8.22
N ILE A 277 -6.66 13.63 8.40
CA ILE A 277 -7.72 12.64 8.56
C ILE A 277 -8.15 12.57 10.02
N LYS A 278 -9.46 12.76 10.23
CA LYS A 278 -10.12 12.50 11.51
C LYS A 278 -10.85 11.17 11.44
N LEU A 279 -10.62 10.31 12.43
CA LEU A 279 -11.33 9.06 12.59
C LEU A 279 -12.34 9.22 13.72
N SER A 280 -13.62 9.01 13.44
CA SER A 280 -14.69 9.03 14.42
C SER A 280 -15.09 7.60 14.80
N ASN A 281 -15.79 7.46 15.92
CA ASN A 281 -16.29 6.17 16.36
C ASN A 281 -17.41 5.70 15.42
N LYS A 282 -17.13 4.73 14.53
CA LYS A 282 -18.13 4.15 13.60
C LYS A 282 -19.37 3.62 14.36
N GLU A 283 -19.17 3.09 15.57
CA GLU A 283 -20.23 2.57 16.45
C GLU A 283 -21.25 3.64 16.93
N ALA A 284 -20.93 4.94 16.86
CA ALA A 284 -21.86 6.00 17.25
C ALA A 284 -22.79 6.46 16.11
N LEU A 285 -22.56 6.00 14.87
CA LEU A 285 -23.36 6.36 13.70
C LEU A 285 -24.43 5.31 13.37
N GLU A 286 -24.38 4.14 14.00
CA GLU A 286 -25.32 3.02 13.81
C GLU A 286 -26.27 2.78 15.00
N ALA A 287 -26.28 3.68 16.00
CA ALA A 287 -27.16 3.66 17.18
C ALA A 287 -28.14 4.84 17.17
#